data_AF-A0A938DHJ5-F1
#
_entry.id   AF-A0A938DHJ5-F1
#
_cell.length_a   1.000
_cell.length_b   1.000
_cell.length_c   1.000
_cell.angle_alpha   90.00
_cell.angle_beta   90.00
_cell.angle_gamma   90.00
#
_symmetry.space_group_name_H-M   'P 1'
#
loop_
_entity.id
_entity.type
_entity.pdbx_description
1 polymer ?
#
loop_
_entity_poly.entity_id
_entity_poly.type
_entity_poly.pdbx_seq_one_letter_code
_entity_poly.pdbx_strand_id
1 'polypeptide(L)'
;MPRVQSRDVDPYREWGRPRAKPRFMGPNECRESATPPVNRHQLPRCGQSSGETGITANDWLRTRYRGAAELAFGLNFAAFMSTTTTPSRAPVSGTAVASRHRKPFLLDLYGTALGKKYAMAMSGIALMGFVLFHMIGNLKMYFGAADLNEYAEFLKKLLYPLAPKESVLWILRLGLLGMLALHLHAAWSLTVLNRQARPVRYQSARDYQEASLASRSMRLSGIVVVLFLAWHLLDLTFGVVNTIGADGEFVRAEVYANVVRSFERWPVALFYVVANLFLGLHLSHGAWSIFQSLGWNNPRFNSWRRAFARGFAAIVVIGNVSFPIAVTVGIVSV
;
A
#
# COMPACT_ATOMS: atom_id res chain seq x y z
N MET A 1 -45.72 -40.83 5.96
CA MET A 1 -44.44 -40.20 6.34
C MET A 1 -43.98 -39.30 5.19
N PRO A 2 -43.78 -37.98 5.41
CA PRO A 2 -43.64 -37.01 4.34
C PRO A 2 -42.18 -36.84 3.86
N ARG A 3 -42.09 -36.41 2.60
CA ARG A 3 -40.91 -36.24 1.74
C ARG A 3 -40.10 -35.00 2.16
N VAL A 4 -38.81 -35.15 2.46
CA VAL A 4 -37.88 -34.04 2.73
C VAL A 4 -37.33 -33.51 1.41
N GLN A 5 -37.76 -32.30 1.02
CA GLN A 5 -37.14 -31.51 -0.05
C GLN A 5 -35.92 -30.78 0.51
N SER A 6 -34.74 -31.03 -0.08
CA SER A 6 -33.55 -30.20 0.12
C SER A 6 -33.79 -28.82 -0.48
N ARG A 7 -33.74 -27.78 0.34
CA ARG A 7 -33.71 -26.39 -0.12
C ARG A 7 -32.29 -26.07 -0.62
N ASP A 8 -32.15 -25.89 -1.92
CA ASP A 8 -30.97 -25.26 -2.51
C ASP A 8 -30.88 -23.81 -2.02
N VAL A 9 -29.79 -23.49 -1.32
CA VAL A 9 -29.45 -22.12 -0.90
C VAL A 9 -28.56 -21.53 -1.98
N ASP A 10 -29.13 -20.70 -2.85
CA ASP A 10 -28.41 -19.89 -3.83
C ASP A 10 -27.66 -18.73 -3.11
N PRO A 11 -26.32 -18.71 -3.13
CA PRO A 11 -25.52 -17.73 -2.39
C PRO A 11 -25.44 -16.34 -3.05
N TYR A 12 -26.15 -16.07 -4.16
CA TYR A 12 -26.00 -14.80 -4.90
C TYR A 12 -27.19 -13.83 -4.80
N ARG A 13 -28.25 -14.16 -4.04
CA ARG A 13 -29.52 -13.40 -4.08
C ARG A 13 -29.63 -12.16 -3.16
N GLU A 14 -28.56 -11.69 -2.51
CA GLU A 14 -28.63 -10.57 -1.54
C GLU A 14 -28.03 -9.23 -1.99
N TRP A 15 -27.50 -9.10 -3.21
CA TRP A 15 -26.80 -7.88 -3.66
C TRP A 15 -27.69 -6.72 -4.14
N GLY A 16 -28.98 -6.71 -3.79
CA GLY A 16 -29.98 -5.81 -4.39
C GLY A 16 -30.72 -4.82 -3.47
N ARG A 17 -30.44 -4.74 -2.17
CA ARG A 17 -31.15 -3.77 -1.29
C ARG A 17 -30.28 -2.57 -0.92
N PRO A 18 -30.77 -1.31 -1.06
CA PRO A 18 -30.05 -0.14 -0.57
C PRO A 18 -29.94 -0.19 0.96
N ARG A 19 -28.70 -0.14 1.48
CA ARG A 19 -28.42 -0.07 2.92
C ARG A 19 -28.90 1.29 3.46
N ALA A 20 -29.85 1.25 4.40
CA ALA A 20 -30.27 2.42 5.16
C ALA A 20 -29.07 3.01 5.94
N LYS A 21 -28.91 4.34 5.89
CA LYS A 21 -27.89 5.06 6.68
C LYS A 21 -28.20 4.94 8.18
N PRO A 22 -27.21 4.73 9.07
CA PRO A 22 -27.44 4.85 10.50
C PRO A 22 -27.70 6.31 10.85
N ARG A 23 -28.84 6.58 11.49
CA ARG A 23 -29.20 7.89 12.03
C ARG A 23 -28.60 7.97 13.44
N PHE A 24 -27.74 8.95 13.70
CA PHE A 24 -27.28 9.25 15.07
C PHE A 24 -28.47 9.78 15.88
N MET A 25 -28.78 9.11 17.00
CA MET A 25 -29.89 9.46 17.89
C MET A 25 -29.31 10.17 19.11
N GLY A 26 -29.68 11.43 19.31
CA GLY A 26 -29.32 12.21 20.51
C GLY A 26 -30.23 11.87 21.69
N PRO A 27 -29.89 12.29 22.92
CA PRO A 27 -30.48 11.73 24.15
C PRO A 27 -31.96 12.06 24.42
N ASN A 28 -32.66 12.82 23.58
CA ASN A 28 -33.93 13.46 23.95
C ASN A 28 -35.06 13.33 22.89
N GLU A 29 -35.34 12.13 22.37
CA GLU A 29 -36.51 11.93 21.48
C GLU A 29 -37.34 10.71 21.91
N CYS A 30 -38.22 10.91 22.89
CA CYS A 30 -39.42 10.08 23.06
C CYS A 30 -40.50 10.65 22.13
N ARG A 31 -41.02 9.85 21.19
CA ARG A 31 -42.19 10.23 20.39
C ARG A 31 -43.30 9.20 20.52
N GLU A 32 -44.47 9.73 20.88
CA GLU A 32 -45.75 9.09 21.09
C GLU A 32 -46.21 8.25 19.89
N SER A 33 -46.70 7.04 20.18
CA SER A 33 -47.49 6.23 19.25
C SER A 33 -48.98 6.54 19.40
N ALA A 34 -49.63 6.92 18.29
CA ALA A 34 -51.07 7.18 18.23
C ALA A 34 -51.86 5.93 17.80
N THR A 35 -52.75 5.43 18.68
CA THR A 35 -54.19 5.11 18.50
C THR A 35 -54.70 3.94 19.41
N PRO A 36 -55.98 3.97 19.86
CA PRO A 36 -56.47 3.30 21.09
C PRO A 36 -57.50 2.16 20.76
N PRO A 37 -58.37 1.65 21.69
CA PRO A 37 -58.42 1.67 23.17
C PRO A 37 -58.51 0.25 23.81
N VAL A 38 -58.47 0.13 25.16
CA VAL A 38 -59.33 -0.74 26.02
C VAL A 38 -58.88 -0.67 27.52
N ASN A 39 -59.87 -0.36 28.37
CA ASN A 39 -60.05 -0.54 29.84
C ASN A 39 -58.97 -0.26 30.91
N ARG A 40 -59.15 0.89 31.59
CA ARG A 40 -59.44 1.11 33.02
C ARG A 40 -58.70 0.25 34.09
N HIS A 41 -57.69 0.84 34.73
CA HIS A 41 -57.56 1.06 36.20
C HIS A 41 -56.08 1.27 36.61
N GLN A 42 -55.63 2.53 36.74
CA GLN A 42 -54.69 3.07 37.74
C GLN A 42 -54.18 4.47 37.32
N LEU A 43 -54.27 5.42 38.24
CA LEU A 43 -53.64 6.76 38.24
C LEU A 43 -52.84 6.84 39.57
N PRO A 44 -51.75 7.64 39.71
CA PRO A 44 -51.76 9.07 39.42
C PRO A 44 -50.46 9.71 38.88
N ARG A 45 -50.61 11.01 38.63
CA ARG A 45 -49.77 12.03 38.00
C ARG A 45 -48.45 12.37 38.73
N CYS A 46 -47.44 12.75 37.94
CA CYS A 46 -46.57 13.92 38.14
C CYS A 46 -46.44 14.58 36.75
N GLY A 47 -46.61 15.89 36.52
CA GLY A 47 -46.57 17.04 37.41
C GLY A 47 -45.65 18.09 36.75
N GLN A 48 -46.24 18.98 35.95
CA GLN A 48 -45.61 20.19 35.40
C GLN A 48 -45.28 21.20 36.51
N SER A 49 -44.25 22.03 36.33
CA SER A 49 -44.36 23.48 36.61
C SER A 49 -43.20 24.30 36.01
N SER A 50 -43.56 25.16 35.06
CA SER A 50 -43.05 26.54 34.85
C SER A 50 -43.03 27.34 36.16
N GLY A 51 -42.30 28.42 36.40
CA GLY A 51 -41.40 29.27 35.64
C GLY A 51 -41.02 30.49 36.54
N GLU A 52 -39.86 31.07 36.26
CA GLU A 52 -39.39 32.45 36.55
C GLU A 52 -39.02 32.98 37.97
N THR A 53 -37.92 33.75 37.95
CA THR A 53 -37.33 34.69 38.93
C THR A 53 -36.69 34.06 40.18
N GLY A 54 -35.51 34.44 40.69
CA GLY A 54 -34.60 35.55 40.44
C GLY A 54 -33.99 35.97 41.79
N ILE A 55 -32.65 35.99 41.87
CA ILE A 55 -31.83 36.85 42.78
C ILE A 55 -31.56 36.35 44.22
N THR A 56 -30.30 35.90 44.37
CA THR A 56 -29.27 36.11 45.42
C THR A 56 -29.51 35.81 46.91
N ALA A 57 -28.56 35.01 47.41
CA ALA A 57 -27.66 35.27 48.55
C ALA A 57 -28.20 35.38 49.99
N ASN A 58 -27.55 34.55 50.81
CA ASN A 58 -27.19 34.69 52.22
C ASN A 58 -28.03 33.99 53.27
N ASP A 59 -27.26 33.63 54.30
CA ASP A 59 -27.60 33.32 55.68
C ASP A 59 -27.97 31.89 56.09
N TRP A 60 -26.93 31.20 56.59
CA TRP A 60 -26.80 30.93 58.02
C TRP A 60 -28.08 30.47 58.75
N LEU A 61 -28.18 29.16 59.02
CA LEU A 61 -28.05 28.57 60.36
C LEU A 61 -28.57 27.13 60.45
N ARG A 62 -27.70 26.25 60.99
CA ARG A 62 -27.97 25.25 62.06
C ARG A 62 -29.09 24.23 61.80
N THR A 63 -28.79 22.95 61.65
CA THR A 63 -28.73 21.90 62.70
C THR A 63 -28.70 20.56 61.93
N ARG A 64 -28.19 19.39 62.34
CA ARG A 64 -28.05 18.74 63.64
C ARG A 64 -27.23 17.46 63.41
N TYR A 65 -26.02 17.32 63.95
CA TYR A 65 -25.48 15.99 64.28
C TYR A 65 -24.72 16.08 65.60
N ARG A 66 -25.28 15.42 66.61
CA ARG A 66 -24.69 15.14 67.92
C ARG A 66 -24.11 13.73 67.90
N GLY A 67 -23.00 13.53 68.59
CA GLY A 67 -22.38 12.23 68.85
C GLY A 67 -20.86 12.35 68.82
N ALA A 68 -20.24 13.05 69.77
CA ALA A 68 -19.76 12.52 71.06
C ALA A 68 -18.35 11.90 70.94
N ALA A 69 -17.33 12.70 71.31
CA ALA A 69 -16.08 12.27 71.91
C ALA A 69 -15.31 13.53 72.36
N GLU A 70 -15.67 14.03 73.55
CA GLU A 70 -14.85 14.95 74.34
C GLU A 70 -13.74 14.13 75.03
N LEU A 71 -12.49 14.60 74.96
CA LEU A 71 -11.54 14.60 76.09
C LEU A 71 -10.32 15.46 75.72
N ALA A 72 -10.40 16.72 76.17
CA ALA A 72 -9.38 17.64 76.64
C ALA A 72 -7.87 17.41 76.32
N PHE A 73 -7.27 18.41 75.65
CA PHE A 73 -6.00 19.09 75.99
C PHE A 73 -5.82 20.17 74.89
N GLY A 74 -5.93 21.48 75.14
CA GLY A 74 -4.99 22.28 75.90
C GLY A 74 -3.95 22.94 74.97
N LEU A 75 -4.13 24.25 74.69
CA LEU A 75 -3.10 25.24 74.30
C LEU A 75 -2.53 25.22 72.86
N ASN A 76 -2.92 26.21 72.05
CA ASN A 76 -2.07 27.35 71.64
C ASN A 76 -2.56 27.99 70.34
N PHE A 77 -2.92 29.27 70.46
CA PHE A 77 -3.32 30.16 69.38
C PHE A 77 -2.07 30.97 68.99
N ALA A 78 -1.41 30.62 67.89
CA ALA A 78 -0.38 31.47 67.29
C ALA A 78 -0.17 31.14 65.80
N ALA A 79 -0.66 32.05 64.97
CA ALA A 79 -0.11 32.47 63.67
C ALA A 79 0.57 31.41 62.79
N PHE A 80 -0.18 30.87 61.81
CA PHE A 80 0.40 30.43 60.55
C PHE A 80 -0.01 31.42 59.46
N MET A 81 0.91 32.33 59.13
CA MET A 81 0.81 33.16 57.93
C MET A 81 0.94 32.27 56.69
N SER A 82 -0.11 32.21 55.88
CA SER A 82 -0.08 31.61 54.55
C SER A 82 0.79 32.44 53.62
N THR A 83 2.02 32.01 53.37
CA THR A 83 2.85 32.51 52.28
C THR A 83 2.31 31.96 50.95
N THR A 84 1.57 32.78 50.21
CA THR A 84 1.26 32.56 48.80
C THR A 84 2.52 32.80 47.96
N THR A 85 3.32 31.75 47.73
CA THR A 85 4.37 31.79 46.71
C THR A 85 3.73 31.69 45.32
N THR A 86 3.61 32.83 44.65
CA THR A 86 3.32 32.89 43.21
C THR A 86 4.48 32.24 42.45
N PRO A 87 4.25 31.20 41.62
CA PRO A 87 5.33 30.64 40.82
C PRO A 87 5.73 31.67 39.76
N SER A 88 6.97 32.15 39.86
CA SER A 88 7.62 32.96 38.82
C SER A 88 7.62 32.15 37.52
N ARG A 89 6.86 32.60 36.51
CA ARG A 89 7.00 32.10 35.15
C ARG A 89 8.36 32.58 34.65
N ALA A 90 9.33 31.68 34.61
CA ALA A 90 10.56 31.92 33.87
C ALA A 90 10.21 32.40 32.45
N PRO A 91 10.97 33.35 31.87
CA PRO A 91 10.78 33.70 30.48
C PRO A 91 10.95 32.43 29.66
N VAL A 92 10.01 32.16 28.76
CA VAL A 92 10.12 31.07 27.79
C VAL A 92 11.34 31.42 26.94
N SER A 93 12.51 30.90 27.34
CA SER A 93 13.74 31.08 26.59
C SER A 93 13.44 30.60 25.19
N GLY A 94 13.43 31.56 24.26
CA GLY A 94 13.05 31.31 22.88
C GLY A 94 13.77 30.07 22.40
N THR A 95 13.00 29.10 21.92
CA THR A 95 13.52 28.01 21.11
C THR A 95 14.24 28.70 19.95
N ALA A 96 15.56 28.86 20.08
CA ALA A 96 16.40 29.29 18.98
C ALA A 96 16.21 28.20 17.93
N VAL A 97 15.31 28.46 16.96
CA VAL A 97 15.08 27.58 15.84
C VAL A 97 16.38 27.62 15.08
N ALA A 98 17.23 26.62 15.35
CA ALA A 98 18.47 26.42 14.64
C ALA A 98 18.19 26.63 13.15
N SER A 99 18.97 27.50 12.51
CA SER A 99 18.88 27.77 11.08
C SER A 99 18.97 26.45 10.34
N ARG A 100 17.81 25.87 10.01
CA ARG A 100 17.75 24.61 9.30
C ARG A 100 18.09 24.95 7.86
N HIS A 101 19.28 24.54 7.43
CA HIS A 101 19.70 24.65 6.03
C HIS A 101 18.53 24.18 5.16
N ARG A 102 17.95 25.10 4.37
CA ARG A 102 16.79 24.77 3.54
C ARG A 102 17.27 23.78 2.49
N LYS A 103 16.81 22.54 2.60
CA LYS A 103 17.03 21.53 1.57
C LYS A 103 16.36 22.01 0.28
N PRO A 104 16.88 21.65 -0.90
CA PRO A 104 16.20 21.95 -2.15
C PRO A 104 14.80 21.30 -2.14
N PHE A 105 13.82 21.97 -2.75
CA PHE A 105 12.40 21.61 -2.69
C PHE A 105 12.13 20.14 -2.99
N LEU A 106 12.80 19.56 -3.99
CA LEU A 106 12.63 18.15 -4.37
C LEU A 106 13.06 17.17 -3.26
N LEU A 107 14.15 17.47 -2.54
CA LEU A 107 14.61 16.64 -1.43
C LEU A 107 13.70 16.78 -0.21
N ASP A 108 13.15 17.97 0.01
CA ASP A 108 12.18 18.20 1.07
C ASP A 108 10.84 17.49 0.78
N LEU A 109 10.34 17.61 -0.45
CA LEU A 109 9.16 16.90 -0.94
C LEU A 109 9.34 15.38 -0.80
N TYR A 110 10.48 14.83 -1.22
CA TYR A 110 10.80 13.41 -1.07
C TYR A 110 10.92 12.96 0.41
N GLY A 111 11.28 13.88 1.31
CA GLY A 111 11.27 13.62 2.75
C GLY A 111 9.88 13.19 3.26
N THR A 112 8.82 13.73 2.64
CA THR A 112 7.42 13.48 3.03
C THR A 112 6.93 12.09 2.61
N ALA A 113 5.88 11.59 3.30
CA ALA A 113 5.22 10.34 2.92
C ALA A 113 4.55 10.41 1.54
N LEU A 114 4.09 11.59 1.11
CA LEU A 114 3.49 11.80 -0.21
C LEU A 114 4.55 11.77 -1.31
N GLY A 115 5.67 12.48 -1.13
CA GLY A 115 6.77 12.48 -2.10
C GLY A 115 7.32 11.07 -2.37
N LYS A 116 7.42 10.23 -1.33
CA LYS A 116 7.81 8.81 -1.50
C LYS A 116 6.81 8.00 -2.31
N LYS A 117 5.50 8.24 -2.15
CA LYS A 117 4.46 7.58 -2.96
C LYS A 117 4.52 8.03 -4.41
N TYR A 118 4.74 9.32 -4.67
CA TYR A 118 4.93 9.82 -6.03
C TYR A 118 6.18 9.22 -6.69
N ALA A 119 7.31 9.21 -5.99
CA ALA A 119 8.53 8.58 -6.49
C ALA A 119 8.35 7.08 -6.78
N MET A 120 7.65 6.35 -5.90
CA MET A 120 7.31 4.94 -6.11
C MET A 120 6.43 4.73 -7.36
N ALA A 121 5.43 5.60 -7.57
CA ALA A 121 4.54 5.53 -8.71
C ALA A 121 5.26 5.85 -10.03
N MET A 122 6.03 6.94 -10.07
CA MET A 122 6.75 7.36 -11.29
C MET A 122 7.85 6.38 -11.69
N SER A 123 8.62 5.87 -10.72
CA SER A 123 9.58 4.79 -10.97
C SER A 123 8.87 3.51 -11.45
N GLY A 124 7.74 3.16 -10.84
CA GLY A 124 6.92 2.02 -11.26
C GLY A 124 6.42 2.13 -12.70
N ILE A 125 5.93 3.31 -13.13
CA ILE A 125 5.48 3.54 -14.51
C ILE A 125 6.63 3.34 -15.51
N ALA A 126 7.81 3.91 -15.23
CA ALA A 126 8.97 3.76 -16.11
C ALA A 126 9.42 2.29 -16.22
N LEU A 127 9.48 1.58 -15.09
CA LEU A 127 9.84 0.15 -15.05
C LEU A 127 8.79 -0.73 -15.75
N MET A 128 7.50 -0.43 -15.59
CA MET A 128 6.42 -1.11 -16.32
C MET A 128 6.54 -0.90 -17.82
N GLY A 129 6.81 0.33 -18.26
CA GLY A 129 7.06 0.65 -19.66
C GLY A 129 8.25 -0.14 -20.20
N PHE A 130 9.36 -0.17 -19.46
CA PHE A 130 10.53 -0.97 -19.83
C PHE A 130 10.19 -2.45 -19.97
N VAL A 131 9.54 -3.07 -18.99
CA VAL A 131 9.19 -4.49 -19.05
C VAL A 131 8.31 -4.80 -20.27
N LEU A 132 7.35 -3.91 -20.59
CA LEU A 132 6.51 -4.06 -21.78
C LEU A 132 7.32 -3.98 -23.08
N PHE A 133 8.12 -2.93 -23.27
CA PHE A 133 8.93 -2.77 -24.49
C PHE A 133 10.04 -3.82 -24.60
N HIS A 134 10.59 -4.26 -23.47
CA HIS A 134 11.55 -5.35 -23.41
C HIS A 134 10.92 -6.66 -23.87
N MET A 135 9.72 -6.99 -23.37
CA MET A 135 8.96 -8.15 -23.86
C MET A 135 8.67 -8.04 -25.36
N ILE A 136 8.23 -6.87 -25.85
CA ILE A 136 7.96 -6.65 -27.29
C ILE A 136 9.22 -6.86 -28.13
N GLY A 137 10.37 -6.34 -27.69
CA GLY A 137 11.65 -6.58 -28.36
C GLY A 137 12.02 -8.07 -28.41
N ASN A 138 11.78 -8.79 -27.31
CA ASN A 138 12.06 -10.22 -27.22
C ASN A 138 11.11 -11.07 -28.08
N LEU A 139 9.91 -10.59 -28.44
CA LEU A 139 9.04 -11.28 -29.40
C LEU A 139 9.70 -11.49 -30.77
N LYS A 140 10.72 -10.69 -31.13
CA LYS A 140 11.51 -10.91 -32.35
C LYS A 140 12.24 -12.25 -32.37
N MET A 141 12.42 -12.92 -31.23
CA MET A 141 12.90 -14.30 -31.17
C MET A 141 12.08 -15.24 -32.07
N TYR A 142 10.78 -15.02 -32.19
CA TYR A 142 9.90 -15.85 -33.02
C TYR A 142 10.05 -15.62 -34.53
N PHE A 143 10.73 -14.55 -34.94
CA PHE A 143 11.08 -14.30 -36.35
C PHE A 143 12.45 -14.88 -36.74
N GLY A 144 13.19 -15.42 -35.77
CA GLY A 144 14.47 -16.09 -35.97
C GLY A 144 15.69 -15.27 -35.54
N ALA A 145 16.87 -15.87 -35.72
CA ALA A 145 18.13 -15.32 -35.23
C ALA A 145 18.50 -13.96 -35.86
N ALA A 146 18.24 -13.79 -37.16
CA ALA A 146 18.55 -12.56 -37.88
C ALA A 146 17.80 -11.35 -37.29
N ASP A 147 16.48 -11.47 -37.13
CA ASP A 147 15.63 -10.39 -36.62
C ASP A 147 15.99 -9.93 -35.21
N LEU A 148 16.29 -10.88 -34.32
CA LEU A 148 16.61 -10.57 -32.93
C LEU A 148 18.02 -9.96 -32.81
N ASN A 149 19.00 -10.52 -33.52
CA ASN A 149 20.37 -10.01 -33.51
C ASN A 149 20.46 -8.63 -34.19
N GLU A 150 19.77 -8.44 -35.31
CA GLU A 150 19.70 -7.13 -35.98
C GLU A 150 19.03 -6.09 -35.10
N TYR A 151 17.95 -6.45 -34.40
CA TYR A 151 17.31 -5.54 -33.44
C TYR A 151 18.24 -5.14 -32.29
N ALA A 152 19.04 -6.07 -31.77
CA ALA A 152 20.04 -5.76 -30.76
C ALA A 152 21.12 -4.78 -31.29
N GLU A 153 21.55 -4.93 -32.54
CA GLU A 153 22.47 -4.00 -33.19
C GLU A 153 21.83 -2.63 -33.50
N PHE A 154 20.56 -2.61 -33.91
CA PHE A 154 19.80 -1.38 -34.11
C PHE A 154 19.72 -0.56 -32.83
N LEU A 155 19.46 -1.22 -31.69
CA LEU A 155 19.42 -0.57 -30.39
C LEU A 155 20.75 0.15 -30.06
N LYS A 156 21.91 -0.42 -30.44
CA LYS A 156 23.22 0.22 -30.24
C LYS A 156 23.40 1.47 -31.10
N LYS A 157 22.65 1.60 -32.19
CA LYS A 157 22.71 2.73 -33.13
C LYS A 157 21.54 3.70 -32.96
N LEU A 158 20.74 3.54 -31.89
CA LEU A 158 19.58 4.39 -31.64
C LEU A 158 19.99 5.87 -31.56
N LEU A 159 19.33 6.72 -32.35
CA LEU A 159 19.59 8.17 -32.46
C LEU A 159 20.93 8.57 -33.10
N TYR A 160 21.62 7.66 -33.79
CA TYR A 160 22.81 8.00 -34.59
C TYR A 160 22.41 8.78 -35.87
N PRO A 161 23.10 9.86 -36.29
CA PRO A 161 24.33 10.43 -35.72
C PRO A 161 24.13 11.55 -34.66
N LEU A 162 22.90 11.88 -34.25
CA LEU A 162 22.66 12.90 -33.21
C LEU A 162 23.34 12.57 -31.89
N ALA A 163 23.44 11.29 -31.55
CA ALA A 163 24.20 10.79 -30.41
C ALA A 163 25.23 9.74 -30.87
N PRO A 164 26.40 9.64 -30.19
CA PRO A 164 27.39 8.60 -30.47
C PRO A 164 26.78 7.19 -30.35
N LYS A 165 27.31 6.22 -31.10
CA LYS A 165 26.92 4.81 -30.96
C LYS A 165 26.99 4.37 -29.48
N GLU A 166 26.06 3.53 -29.06
CA GLU A 166 25.87 2.96 -27.72
C GLU A 166 25.51 3.95 -26.60
N SER A 167 25.77 5.25 -26.76
CA SER A 167 25.51 6.26 -25.72
C SER A 167 24.07 6.28 -25.21
N VAL A 168 23.10 6.23 -26.13
CA VAL A 168 21.67 6.22 -25.78
C VAL A 168 21.31 4.98 -24.98
N LEU A 169 21.86 3.81 -25.34
CA LEU A 169 21.64 2.59 -24.56
C LEU A 169 22.23 2.66 -23.16
N TRP A 170 23.41 3.26 -23.00
CA TRP A 170 23.99 3.47 -21.69
C TRP A 170 23.15 4.41 -20.83
N ILE A 171 22.61 5.50 -21.41
CA ILE A 171 21.69 6.40 -20.71
C ILE A 171 20.43 5.66 -20.28
N LEU A 172 19.80 4.90 -21.18
CA LEU A 172 18.61 4.11 -20.87
C LEU A 172 18.90 3.09 -19.77
N ARG A 173 20.03 2.38 -19.85
CA ARG A 173 20.46 1.38 -18.86
C ARG A 173 20.68 2.01 -17.49
N LEU A 174 21.48 3.08 -17.40
CA LEU A 174 21.76 3.76 -16.13
C LEU A 174 20.49 4.42 -15.57
N GLY A 175 19.64 4.98 -16.44
CA GLY A 175 18.33 5.53 -16.07
C GLY A 175 17.42 4.47 -15.46
N LEU A 176 17.34 3.28 -16.06
CA LEU A 176 16.54 2.17 -15.53
C LEU A 176 17.07 1.65 -14.19
N LEU A 177 18.39 1.51 -14.06
CA LEU A 177 19.00 1.14 -12.78
C LEU A 177 18.72 2.20 -11.70
N GLY A 178 18.79 3.48 -12.06
CA GLY A 178 18.42 4.59 -11.18
C GLY A 178 16.95 4.54 -10.76
N MET A 179 16.04 4.27 -11.69
CA MET A 179 14.61 4.13 -11.41
C MET A 179 14.31 2.89 -10.55
N LEU A 180 15.00 1.78 -10.78
CA LEU A 180 14.92 0.59 -9.91
C LEU A 180 15.39 0.91 -8.50
N ALA A 181 16.55 1.56 -8.34
CA ALA A 181 17.07 1.96 -7.04
C ALA A 181 16.10 2.90 -6.31
N LEU A 182 15.54 3.89 -7.01
CA LEU A 182 14.52 4.79 -6.47
C LEU A 182 13.25 4.03 -6.05
N HIS A 183 12.80 3.08 -6.87
CA HIS A 183 11.64 2.24 -6.58
C HIS A 183 11.84 1.42 -5.31
N LEU A 184 12.99 0.76 -5.18
CA LEU A 184 13.34 -0.05 -4.00
C LEU A 184 13.50 0.82 -2.75
N HIS A 185 14.17 1.97 -2.86
CA HIS A 185 14.35 2.89 -1.74
C HIS A 185 13.01 3.47 -1.25
N ALA A 186 12.12 3.85 -2.17
CA ALA A 186 10.78 4.30 -1.83
C ALA A 186 9.95 3.17 -1.20
N ALA A 187 10.01 1.95 -1.75
CA ALA A 187 9.34 0.76 -1.21
C ALA A 187 9.77 0.46 0.23
N TRP A 188 11.08 0.44 0.47
CA TRP A 188 11.66 0.25 1.80
C TRP A 188 11.22 1.35 2.76
N SER A 189 11.39 2.61 2.36
CA SER A 189 11.06 3.79 3.19
C SER A 189 9.58 3.80 3.59
N LEU A 190 8.67 3.51 2.66
CA LEU A 190 7.24 3.41 2.94
C LEU A 190 6.91 2.21 3.82
N THR A 191 7.60 1.08 3.65
CA THR A 191 7.43 -0.10 4.51
C THR A 191 7.83 0.20 5.95
N VAL A 192 8.96 0.90 6.15
CA VAL A 192 9.42 1.31 7.49
C VAL A 192 8.44 2.32 8.11
N LEU A 193 8.03 3.35 7.37
CA LEU A 193 7.05 4.33 7.85
C LEU A 193 5.72 3.67 8.24
N ASN A 194 5.22 2.75 7.42
CA ASN A 194 3.98 2.02 7.72
C ASN A 194 4.11 1.11 8.95
N ARG A 195 5.30 0.55 9.23
CA ARG A 195 5.56 -0.23 10.44
C ARG A 195 5.64 0.66 11.67
N GLN A 196 6.32 1.80 11.58
CA GLN A 196 6.47 2.75 12.69
C GLN A 196 5.15 3.42 13.06
N ALA A 197 4.27 3.67 12.09
CA ALA A 197 2.94 4.24 12.31
C ALA A 197 1.95 3.30 13.03
N ARG A 198 2.35 2.07 13.36
CA ARG A 198 1.49 1.05 14.01
C ARG A 198 2.06 0.55 15.34
N PRO A 199 1.92 1.33 16.43
CA PRO A 199 2.29 0.88 17.78
C PRO A 199 1.31 -0.16 18.35
N VAL A 200 0.05 -0.19 17.90
CA VAL A 200 -0.98 -1.15 18.34
C VAL A 200 -1.55 -1.89 17.12
N ARG A 201 -1.83 -3.20 17.26
CA ARG A 201 -2.40 -4.03 16.19
C ARG A 201 -3.86 -3.65 15.90
N TYR A 202 -4.34 -3.96 14.68
CA TYR A 202 -5.72 -3.70 14.28
C TYR A 202 -6.74 -4.46 15.13
N GLN A 203 -7.84 -3.77 15.48
CA GLN A 203 -8.88 -4.27 16.39
C GLN A 203 -9.97 -5.12 15.70
N SER A 204 -10.07 -5.10 14.36
CA SER A 204 -11.02 -5.93 13.60
C SER A 204 -10.30 -7.01 12.80
N ALA A 205 -10.75 -8.26 12.96
CA ALA A 205 -10.10 -9.41 12.31
C ALA A 205 -10.28 -9.42 10.79
N ARG A 206 -11.41 -8.94 10.25
CA ARG A 206 -11.77 -9.13 8.83
C ARG A 206 -11.05 -8.17 7.89
N ASP A 207 -11.00 -6.88 8.20
CA ASP A 207 -10.29 -5.88 7.39
C ASP A 207 -8.76 -6.06 7.45
N TYR A 208 -8.27 -6.67 8.53
CA TYR A 208 -6.87 -7.05 8.67
C TYR A 208 -6.45 -8.13 7.65
N GLN A 209 -7.27 -9.15 7.42
CA GLN A 209 -6.86 -10.29 6.60
C GLN A 209 -6.58 -9.88 5.14
N GLU A 210 -7.50 -9.14 4.49
CA GLU A 210 -7.31 -8.75 3.09
C GLU A 210 -6.12 -7.79 2.90
N ALA A 211 -6.00 -6.78 3.78
CA ALA A 211 -4.89 -5.83 3.72
C ALA A 211 -3.54 -6.49 4.02
N SER A 212 -3.52 -7.49 4.92
CA SER A 212 -2.29 -8.21 5.27
C SER A 212 -1.80 -9.12 4.15
N LEU A 213 -2.71 -9.85 3.49
CA LEU A 213 -2.37 -10.73 2.38
C LEU A 213 -1.84 -9.94 1.19
N ALA A 214 -2.51 -8.86 0.79
CA ALA A 214 -2.06 -7.98 -0.29
C ALA A 214 -0.70 -7.33 0.02
N SER A 215 -0.46 -6.92 1.27
CA SER A 215 0.82 -6.34 1.67
C SER A 215 1.97 -7.35 1.73
N ARG A 216 1.67 -8.59 2.13
CA ARG A 216 2.65 -9.68 2.21
C ARG A 216 3.01 -10.19 0.82
N SER A 217 2.02 -10.38 -0.05
CA SER A 217 2.24 -10.80 -1.44
C SER A 217 3.05 -9.77 -2.22
N MET A 218 2.78 -8.46 -2.06
CA MET A 218 3.53 -7.37 -2.72
C MET A 218 5.02 -7.35 -2.34
N ARG A 219 5.34 -7.58 -1.06
CA ARG A 219 6.73 -7.62 -0.57
C ARG A 219 7.46 -8.88 -1.02
N LEU A 220 6.82 -10.05 -0.89
CA LEU A 220 7.40 -11.31 -1.34
C LEU A 220 7.64 -11.31 -2.85
N SER A 221 6.66 -10.88 -3.65
CA SER A 221 6.83 -10.78 -5.10
C SER A 221 7.94 -9.78 -5.47
N GLY A 222 8.05 -8.64 -4.78
CA GLY A 222 9.13 -7.68 -4.99
C GLY A 222 10.52 -8.28 -4.73
N ILE A 223 10.69 -9.06 -3.66
CA ILE A 223 11.97 -9.74 -3.36
C ILE A 223 12.30 -10.75 -4.45
N VAL A 224 11.34 -11.58 -4.86
CA VAL A 224 11.52 -12.55 -5.95
C VAL A 224 11.90 -11.85 -7.25
N VAL A 225 11.25 -10.73 -7.59
CA VAL A 225 11.59 -9.94 -8.79
C VAL A 225 13.02 -9.39 -8.72
N VAL A 226 13.49 -8.91 -7.56
CA VAL A 226 14.88 -8.45 -7.43
C VAL A 226 15.88 -9.59 -7.63
N LEU A 227 15.61 -10.77 -7.04
CA LEU A 227 16.45 -11.95 -7.24
C LEU A 227 16.44 -12.40 -8.71
N PHE A 228 15.26 -12.36 -9.35
CA PHE A 228 15.11 -12.63 -10.77
C PHE A 228 15.91 -11.65 -11.63
N LEU A 229 15.86 -10.34 -11.35
CA LEU A 229 16.64 -9.35 -12.09
C LEU A 229 18.14 -9.59 -11.96
N ALA A 230 18.63 -9.92 -10.76
CA ALA A 230 20.03 -10.25 -10.55
C ALA A 230 20.46 -11.47 -11.38
N TRP A 231 19.69 -12.57 -11.33
CA TRP A 231 19.93 -13.75 -12.16
C TRP A 231 19.87 -13.42 -13.66
N HIS A 232 18.81 -12.74 -14.09
CA HIS A 232 18.56 -12.36 -15.48
C HIS A 232 19.73 -11.57 -16.09
N LEU A 233 20.28 -10.60 -15.34
CA LEU A 233 21.45 -9.85 -15.78
C LEU A 233 22.71 -10.72 -15.83
N LEU A 234 22.96 -11.56 -14.83
CA LEU A 234 24.10 -12.48 -14.84
C LEU A 234 24.03 -13.48 -15.99
N ASP A 235 22.83 -13.92 -16.35
CA ASP A 235 22.58 -14.94 -17.36
C ASP A 235 22.62 -14.36 -18.79
N LEU A 236 21.81 -13.34 -19.09
CA LEU A 236 21.64 -12.87 -20.47
C LEU A 236 22.40 -11.57 -20.80
N THR A 237 22.79 -10.79 -19.79
CA THR A 237 23.55 -9.54 -20.02
C THR A 237 25.06 -9.74 -19.87
N PHE A 238 25.47 -10.43 -18.81
CA PHE A 238 26.89 -10.62 -18.51
C PHE A 238 27.42 -12.00 -18.93
N GLY A 239 26.54 -13.00 -19.10
CA GLY A 239 26.92 -14.36 -19.51
C GLY A 239 27.65 -15.17 -18.44
N VAL A 240 27.73 -14.67 -17.20
CA VAL A 240 28.47 -15.29 -16.09
C VAL A 240 27.90 -16.64 -15.72
N VAL A 241 26.57 -16.77 -15.72
CA VAL A 241 25.89 -18.03 -15.38
C VAL A 241 25.36 -18.78 -16.60
N ASN A 242 25.42 -18.20 -17.80
CA ASN A 242 24.95 -18.84 -19.03
C ASN A 242 25.91 -19.93 -19.52
N THR A 243 27.20 -19.76 -19.25
CA THR A 243 28.24 -20.77 -19.53
C THR A 243 28.24 -21.93 -18.52
N ILE A 244 27.51 -21.81 -17.41
CA ILE A 244 27.48 -22.86 -16.38
C ILE A 244 26.54 -23.98 -16.84
N GLY A 245 27.12 -25.14 -17.13
CA GLY A 245 26.37 -26.36 -17.49
C GLY A 245 25.71 -26.30 -18.87
N ALA A 246 26.28 -25.56 -19.82
CA ALA A 246 25.86 -25.50 -21.22
C ALA A 246 27.00 -25.87 -22.17
N ASP A 247 26.68 -26.56 -23.26
CA ASP A 247 27.60 -26.88 -24.34
C ASP A 247 27.73 -25.67 -25.29
N GLY A 248 28.42 -24.61 -24.87
CA GLY A 248 28.63 -23.43 -25.71
C GLY A 248 29.28 -22.23 -25.00
N GLU A 249 29.92 -21.37 -25.80
CA GLU A 249 30.47 -20.10 -25.33
C GLU A 249 29.41 -18.99 -25.37
N PHE A 250 29.41 -18.11 -24.35
CA PHE A 250 28.56 -16.93 -24.36
C PHE A 250 29.16 -15.84 -25.26
N VAL A 251 28.57 -15.66 -26.45
CA VAL A 251 29.02 -14.66 -27.42
C VAL A 251 28.10 -13.45 -27.39
N ARG A 252 28.59 -12.30 -26.93
CA ARG A 252 27.78 -11.07 -26.71
C ARG A 252 26.99 -10.59 -27.94
N ALA A 253 27.44 -10.89 -29.16
CA ALA A 253 26.77 -10.51 -30.39
C ALA A 253 25.62 -11.47 -30.79
N GLU A 254 25.60 -12.69 -30.25
CA GLU A 254 24.62 -13.74 -30.59
C GLU A 254 23.47 -13.77 -29.59
N VAL A 255 22.67 -12.70 -29.54
CA VAL A 255 21.56 -12.58 -28.57
C VAL A 255 20.58 -13.74 -28.68
N TYR A 256 20.19 -14.14 -29.89
CA TYR A 256 19.29 -15.27 -30.10
C TYR A 256 19.84 -16.56 -29.51
N ALA A 257 21.06 -16.94 -29.88
CA ALA A 257 21.63 -18.21 -29.46
C ALA A 257 21.88 -18.26 -27.94
N ASN A 258 22.27 -17.14 -27.31
CA ASN A 258 22.42 -17.06 -25.86
C ASN A 258 21.08 -17.23 -25.11
N VAL A 259 19.97 -16.74 -25.68
CA VAL A 259 18.63 -16.93 -25.10
C VAL A 259 18.22 -18.40 -25.20
N VAL A 260 18.37 -19.01 -26.38
CA VAL A 260 18.00 -20.42 -26.60
C VAL A 260 18.83 -21.34 -25.70
N ARG A 261 20.17 -21.23 -25.72
CA ARG A 261 21.06 -22.02 -24.86
C ARG A 261 20.72 -21.89 -23.37
N SER A 262 20.31 -20.71 -22.92
CA SER A 262 19.89 -20.54 -21.53
C SER A 262 18.64 -21.36 -21.20
N PHE A 263 17.64 -21.34 -22.07
CA PHE A 263 16.35 -22.02 -21.84
C PHE A 263 16.35 -23.51 -22.18
N GLU A 264 17.34 -24.02 -22.93
CA GLU A 264 17.58 -25.46 -23.07
C GLU A 264 17.91 -26.12 -21.72
N ARG A 265 18.52 -25.36 -20.80
CA ARG A 265 18.71 -25.79 -19.42
C ARG A 265 17.38 -25.73 -18.67
N TRP A 266 16.67 -26.86 -18.63
CA TRP A 266 15.34 -26.96 -18.03
C TRP A 266 15.17 -26.31 -16.64
N PRO A 267 16.16 -26.36 -15.70
CA PRO A 267 15.99 -25.72 -14.39
C PRO A 267 15.95 -24.19 -14.51
N VAL A 268 16.71 -23.63 -15.47
CA VAL A 268 16.76 -22.20 -15.75
C VAL A 268 15.45 -21.76 -16.39
N ALA A 269 14.95 -22.50 -17.38
CA ALA A 269 13.64 -22.24 -17.97
C ALA A 269 12.51 -22.22 -16.92
N LEU A 270 12.45 -23.24 -16.05
CA LEU A 270 11.46 -23.30 -14.96
C LEU A 270 11.59 -22.11 -14.01
N PHE A 271 12.83 -21.75 -13.64
CA PHE A 271 13.09 -20.57 -12.80
C PHE A 271 12.53 -19.29 -13.44
N TYR A 272 12.77 -19.07 -14.73
CA TYR A 272 12.24 -17.91 -15.46
C TYR A 272 10.71 -17.91 -15.51
N VAL A 273 10.08 -19.07 -15.70
CA VAL A 273 8.60 -19.17 -15.67
C VAL A 273 8.07 -18.76 -14.30
N VAL A 274 8.55 -19.37 -13.22
CA VAL A 274 8.10 -19.07 -11.85
C VAL A 274 8.35 -17.60 -11.49
N ALA A 275 9.54 -17.08 -11.82
CA ALA A 275 9.89 -15.69 -11.57
C ALA A 275 8.94 -14.72 -12.31
N ASN A 276 8.58 -15.02 -13.55
CA ASN A 276 7.63 -14.21 -14.31
C ASN A 276 6.20 -14.26 -13.75
N LEU A 277 5.77 -15.38 -13.14
CA LEU A 277 4.49 -15.42 -12.42
C LEU A 277 4.50 -14.47 -11.22
N PHE A 278 5.59 -14.42 -10.45
CA PHE A 278 5.75 -13.45 -9.36
C PHE A 278 5.84 -12.01 -9.88
N LEU A 279 6.50 -11.78 -11.02
CA LEU A 279 6.48 -10.50 -11.70
C LEU A 279 5.05 -10.09 -12.07
N GLY A 280 4.22 -11.02 -12.57
CA GLY A 280 2.79 -10.78 -12.85
C GLY A 280 2.00 -10.36 -11.60
N LEU A 281 2.22 -11.03 -10.48
CA LEU A 281 1.64 -10.64 -9.19
C LEU A 281 2.09 -9.23 -8.78
N HIS A 282 3.38 -8.93 -8.93
CA HIS A 282 3.94 -7.61 -8.64
C HIS A 282 3.34 -6.52 -9.55
N LEU A 283 3.28 -6.75 -10.86
CA LEU A 283 2.75 -5.82 -11.86
C LEU A 283 1.25 -5.57 -11.68
N SER A 284 0.45 -6.61 -11.42
CA SER A 284 -0.99 -6.45 -11.21
C SER A 284 -1.31 -5.59 -9.97
N HIS A 285 -0.54 -5.73 -8.89
CA HIS A 285 -0.68 -4.88 -7.71
C HIS A 285 -0.13 -3.48 -7.96
N GLY A 286 1.07 -3.39 -8.55
CA GLY A 286 1.76 -2.14 -8.87
C GLY A 286 0.91 -1.24 -9.78
N ALA A 287 0.47 -1.78 -10.92
CA ALA A 287 -0.37 -1.09 -11.91
C ALA A 287 -1.64 -0.52 -11.28
N TRP A 288 -2.31 -1.28 -10.40
CA TRP A 288 -3.50 -0.79 -9.71
C TRP A 288 -3.17 0.30 -8.67
N SER A 289 -2.07 0.13 -7.91
CA SER A 289 -1.64 1.01 -6.82
C SER A 289 -1.09 2.37 -7.29
N ILE A 290 -0.56 2.45 -8.51
CA ILE A 290 -0.08 3.71 -9.11
C ILE A 290 -1.20 4.74 -9.16
N PHE A 291 -2.38 4.37 -9.64
CA PHE A 291 -3.54 5.26 -9.68
C PHE A 291 -3.94 5.77 -8.30
N GLN A 292 -3.81 4.95 -7.25
CA GLN A 292 -4.09 5.38 -5.88
C GLN A 292 -3.01 6.35 -5.38
N SER A 293 -1.75 6.11 -5.72
CA SER A 293 -0.61 6.95 -5.33
C SER A 293 -0.63 8.31 -6.03
N LEU A 294 -1.14 8.38 -7.25
CA LEU A 294 -1.33 9.62 -8.01
C LEU A 294 -2.63 10.37 -7.66
N GLY A 295 -3.48 9.82 -6.80
CA GLY A 295 -4.74 10.45 -6.39
C GLY A 295 -5.93 10.20 -7.33
N TRP A 296 -5.77 9.41 -8.40
CA TRP A 296 -6.85 8.95 -9.27
C TRP A 296 -7.64 7.79 -8.66
N ASN A 297 -8.25 8.05 -7.49
CA ASN A 297 -9.05 7.09 -6.76
C ASN A 297 -10.53 7.48 -6.72
N ASN A 298 -11.26 7.20 -7.80
CA ASN A 298 -12.72 7.34 -7.85
C ASN A 298 -13.37 5.93 -7.91
N PRO A 299 -14.35 5.61 -7.04
CA PRO A 299 -15.06 4.34 -7.05
C PRO A 299 -15.62 3.92 -8.42
N ARG A 300 -16.07 4.90 -9.23
CA ARG A 300 -16.61 4.66 -10.57
C ARG A 300 -15.61 4.00 -11.53
N PHE A 301 -14.31 4.27 -11.37
CA PHE A 301 -13.26 3.74 -12.23
C PHE A 301 -12.52 2.54 -11.64
N ASN A 302 -12.90 2.06 -10.45
CA ASN A 302 -12.16 1.00 -9.76
C ASN A 302 -12.19 -0.33 -10.53
N SER A 303 -13.34 -0.68 -11.14
CA SER A 303 -13.47 -1.89 -11.97
C SER A 303 -12.57 -1.83 -13.20
N TRP A 304 -12.57 -0.70 -13.92
CA TRP A 304 -11.71 -0.49 -15.08
C TRP A 304 -10.22 -0.53 -14.71
N ARG A 305 -9.81 0.16 -13.64
CA ARG A 305 -8.42 0.15 -13.16
C ARG A 305 -7.92 -1.26 -12.81
N ARG A 306 -8.78 -2.07 -12.18
CA ARG A 306 -8.47 -3.47 -11.84
C ARG A 306 -8.38 -4.34 -13.09
N ALA A 307 -9.29 -4.13 -14.06
CA ALA A 307 -9.23 -4.84 -15.33
C ALA A 307 -7.96 -4.50 -16.11
N PHE A 308 -7.59 -3.22 -16.20
CA PHE A 308 -6.33 -2.77 -16.80
C PHE A 308 -5.13 -3.41 -16.12
N ALA A 309 -5.04 -3.36 -14.80
CA ALA A 309 -3.91 -3.91 -14.06
C ALA A 309 -3.73 -5.42 -14.27
N ARG A 310 -4.84 -6.18 -14.30
CA ARG A 310 -4.81 -7.63 -14.59
C ARG A 310 -4.47 -7.90 -16.05
N GLY A 311 -5.06 -7.16 -17.00
CA GLY A 311 -4.81 -7.33 -18.42
C GLY A 311 -3.36 -7.04 -18.79
N PHE A 312 -2.82 -5.91 -18.31
CA PHE A 312 -1.41 -5.56 -18.50
C PHE A 312 -0.48 -6.64 -17.94
N ALA A 313 -0.71 -7.08 -16.70
CA ALA A 313 0.10 -8.13 -16.10
C ALA A 313 -0.01 -9.46 -16.87
N ALA A 314 -1.21 -9.85 -17.31
CA ALA A 314 -1.43 -11.08 -18.07
C ALA A 314 -0.68 -11.05 -19.41
N ILE A 315 -0.75 -9.96 -20.16
CA ILE A 315 -0.05 -9.81 -21.45
C ILE A 315 1.46 -9.99 -21.25
N VAL A 316 2.03 -9.29 -20.26
CA VAL A 316 3.47 -9.36 -19.96
C VAL A 316 3.89 -10.78 -19.54
N VAL A 317 3.12 -11.42 -18.66
CA VAL A 317 3.41 -12.77 -18.20
C VAL A 317 3.33 -13.78 -19.34
N ILE A 318 2.27 -13.72 -20.15
CA ILE A 318 2.08 -14.64 -21.27
C ILE A 318 3.25 -14.50 -22.26
N GLY A 319 3.61 -13.27 -22.64
CA GLY A 319 4.73 -13.04 -23.54
C GLY A 319 6.07 -13.49 -22.95
N ASN A 320 6.37 -13.18 -21.68
CA ASN A 320 7.65 -13.59 -21.09
C ASN A 320 7.74 -15.10 -20.81
N VAL A 321 6.63 -15.75 -20.47
CA VAL A 321 6.57 -17.20 -20.21
C VAL A 321 6.57 -18.00 -21.50
N SER A 322 6.08 -17.44 -22.62
CA SER A 322 6.11 -18.15 -23.91
C SER A 322 7.53 -18.38 -24.41
N PHE A 323 8.52 -17.55 -24.06
CA PHE A 323 9.90 -17.72 -24.51
C PHE A 323 10.56 -19.02 -24.01
N PRO A 324 10.66 -19.27 -22.69
CA PRO A 324 11.24 -20.53 -22.19
C PRO A 324 10.42 -21.75 -22.61
N ILE A 325 9.09 -21.64 -22.66
CA ILE A 325 8.23 -22.75 -23.12
C ILE A 325 8.54 -23.10 -24.58
N ALA A 326 8.62 -22.11 -25.47
CA ALA A 326 8.89 -22.35 -26.89
C ALA A 326 10.24 -23.04 -27.13
N VAL A 327 11.27 -22.70 -26.34
CA VAL A 327 12.58 -23.37 -26.42
C VAL A 327 12.49 -24.80 -25.86
N THR A 328 11.93 -24.99 -24.66
CA THR A 328 11.85 -26.33 -24.04
C THR A 328 11.01 -27.34 -24.83
N VAL A 329 10.05 -26.87 -25.64
CA VAL A 329 9.22 -27.72 -26.52
C VAL A 329 9.86 -27.90 -27.91
N GLY A 330 10.95 -27.18 -28.23
CA GLY A 330 11.66 -27.28 -29.50
C GLY A 330 11.04 -26.51 -30.66
N ILE A 331 10.12 -25.56 -30.39
CA ILE A 331 9.60 -24.64 -31.41
C ILE A 331 10.68 -23.64 -31.84
N VAL A 332 11.53 -23.26 -30.88
CA VAL A 332 12.66 -22.35 -31.08
C VAL A 332 13.93 -23.08 -30.65
N SER A 333 14.87 -23.23 -31.58
CA SER A 333 16.17 -23.87 -31.36
C SER A 333 17.27 -23.11 -32.10
N VAL A 334 18.54 -23.38 -31.75
CA VAL A 334 19.72 -22.87 -32.49
C VAL A 334 19.97 -23.70 -33.73
#